data_AF-A0A9D8XY93-F1
#
_entry.id   AF-A0A9D8XY93-F1
#
_cell.length_a   1.000
_cell.length_b   1.000
_cell.length_c   1.000
_cell.angle_alpha   90.00
_cell.angle_beta   90.00
_cell.angle_gamma   90.00
#
_symmetry.space_group_name_H-M   'P 1'
#
loop_
_entity.id
_entity.type
_entity.pdbx_description
1 polymer ?
#
loop_
_entity_poly.entity_id
_entity_poly.type
_entity_poly.pdbx_seq_one_letter_code
_entity_poly.pdbx_strand_id
1 'polypeptide(L)'
;MRKVKASLALSEVLPPREMRNSLLMLFTEKPRRKKHKYYWPASLRFTSTLCVFIVLMVLLALASQAAKVSWSDKPLNRTIQPVTSNTAVDMVPDSKSVQCSSAQKAQGVGLCALSLTTGKYKVGLKLEQFTGVEEGTGDKQNIRMLLHYPIGDKGEMPGIIFLSGAGTGSATEAFQDQAYYFASAGFVAATIDKPVWHTTPITRDYPSMARVYDEAINMMRKFPGVDPNAIGVHCDSESGWIEPYILDMDHKIAFQILASPMLFEPRRAMAFVGAQDFSIIGANPGYQSMVRKVFSIDFPGLGLKDGNCNPFNSRSFAIPTFLAYGAKDVMTSQVDGMAKIMQMAQEAGNENFVLRDYPFADHILRIGNGAAGDTTLADHYLQETLAWSAGMVLNYKQTAPKVAGHEIYQSIGLPVVHSDPVGMWYAIVLHSLLILFIIVTAVYSLVVLGYKIAALCKHDKRPVAFAGNFAKDIFFSALASFIALWLFIAAVTQIVIRVAFLAWGAAPKIGGMVYWSWYVIQAACVVVVWTWSMVITSLFEAMSLKGWFKGKNKPKTQRQIEFLESRDHFIASSKMGMGYIIILAITMLLVLLVLAFWGLFLY
;
A
#
# COMPACT_ATOMS: atom_id res chain seq x y z
N MET A 1 11.27 45.32 -28.95
CA MET A 1 10.19 44.41 -29.40
C MET A 1 9.93 43.26 -28.42
N ARG A 2 9.83 43.56 -27.11
CA ARG A 2 9.36 42.64 -26.06
C ARG A 2 7.90 43.00 -25.79
N LYS A 3 6.92 42.21 -26.26
CA LYS A 3 5.54 42.19 -25.70
C LYS A 3 4.55 41.18 -26.32
N VAL A 4 4.92 40.37 -27.32
CA VAL A 4 3.91 39.53 -28.03
C VAL A 4 3.94 38.04 -27.68
N LYS A 5 4.96 37.51 -26.99
CA LYS A 5 5.05 36.05 -26.74
C LYS A 5 4.44 35.54 -25.43
N ALA A 6 3.90 36.39 -24.56
CA ALA A 6 3.34 35.96 -23.27
C ALA A 6 1.82 35.67 -23.28
N SER A 7 1.08 36.06 -24.32
CA SER A 7 -0.39 35.89 -24.35
C SER A 7 -0.88 34.58 -24.96
N LEU A 8 0.02 33.76 -25.51
CA LEU A 8 -0.33 32.52 -26.23
C LEU A 8 -0.29 31.26 -25.37
N ALA A 9 0.31 31.29 -24.18
CA ALA A 9 0.43 30.11 -23.32
C ALA A 9 -0.73 29.94 -22.31
N LEU A 10 -1.58 30.96 -22.10
CA LEU A 10 -2.72 30.90 -21.16
C LEU A 10 -4.05 30.53 -21.83
N SER A 11 -4.11 30.43 -23.16
CA SER A 11 -5.33 30.08 -23.90
C SER A 11 -5.54 28.58 -24.11
N GLU A 12 -4.56 27.74 -23.82
CA GLU A 12 -4.63 26.28 -24.06
C GLU A 12 -5.09 25.47 -22.82
N VAL A 13 -5.19 26.09 -21.65
CA VAL A 13 -5.62 25.40 -20.40
C VAL A 13 -7.10 25.67 -20.07
N LEU A 14 -7.77 26.56 -20.81
CA LEU A 14 -9.19 26.88 -20.60
C LEU A 14 -9.97 26.55 -21.87
N PRO A 15 -11.13 25.88 -21.77
CA PRO A 15 -11.96 25.61 -22.94
C PRO A 15 -12.33 26.92 -23.66
N PRO A 16 -12.44 26.89 -25.00
CA PRO A 16 -12.78 28.06 -25.81
C PRO A 16 -13.98 28.81 -25.23
N ARG A 17 -14.00 30.14 -25.35
CA ARG A 17 -15.10 30.98 -24.82
C ARG A 17 -16.47 30.48 -25.31
N GLU A 18 -16.51 29.92 -26.51
CA GLU A 18 -17.68 29.27 -27.10
C GLU A 18 -18.05 27.95 -26.41
N MET A 19 -17.09 27.07 -26.12
CA MET A 19 -17.34 25.82 -25.39
C MET A 19 -17.80 26.07 -23.94
N ARG A 20 -17.24 27.10 -23.29
CA ARG A 20 -17.67 27.58 -21.96
C ARG A 20 -19.10 28.10 -22.01
N ASN A 21 -19.45 28.87 -23.04
CA ASN A 21 -20.80 29.36 -23.26
C ASN A 21 -21.77 28.22 -23.62
N SER A 22 -21.33 27.18 -24.33
CA SER A 22 -22.14 25.99 -24.67
C SER A 22 -22.40 25.09 -23.46
N LEU A 23 -21.41 24.86 -22.59
CA LEU A 23 -21.59 24.17 -21.32
C LEU A 23 -22.45 24.97 -20.32
N LEU A 24 -22.28 26.30 -20.25
CA LEU A 24 -23.16 27.17 -19.47
C LEU A 24 -24.59 27.22 -20.05
N MET A 25 -24.77 27.18 -21.37
CA MET A 25 -26.10 27.10 -22.00
C MET A 25 -26.82 25.78 -21.70
N LEU A 26 -26.10 24.72 -21.31
CA LEU A 26 -26.71 23.50 -20.80
C LEU A 26 -27.28 23.65 -19.37
N PHE A 27 -26.97 24.71 -18.63
CA PHE A 27 -27.42 24.85 -17.23
C PHE A 27 -27.99 26.23 -16.86
N THR A 28 -27.89 27.23 -17.75
CA THR A 28 -28.26 28.62 -17.46
C THR A 28 -28.91 29.29 -18.68
N GLU A 29 -29.85 30.22 -18.44
CA GLU A 29 -30.50 31.03 -19.48
C GLU A 29 -29.56 32.18 -19.94
N LYS A 30 -29.63 32.60 -21.21
CA LYS A 30 -28.88 33.77 -21.72
C LYS A 30 -29.21 35.00 -20.84
N PRO A 31 -28.22 35.66 -20.22
CA PRO A 31 -28.50 36.84 -19.41
C PRO A 31 -29.00 37.96 -20.33
N ARG A 32 -30.28 38.36 -20.18
CA ARG A 32 -30.76 39.63 -20.73
C ARG A 32 -29.90 40.72 -20.10
N ARG A 33 -29.08 41.41 -20.91
CA ARG A 33 -28.26 42.56 -20.52
C ARG A 33 -29.15 43.71 -20.00
N LYS A 34 -29.61 43.64 -18.75
CA LYS A 34 -29.90 44.80 -17.92
C LYS A 34 -28.86 44.78 -16.81
N LYS A 35 -28.07 45.85 -16.65
CA LYS A 35 -27.21 46.01 -15.48
C LYS A 35 -28.14 45.98 -14.26
N HIS A 36 -28.22 44.85 -13.57
CA HIS A 36 -29.07 44.66 -12.40
C HIS A 36 -28.53 45.55 -11.27
N LYS A 37 -29.13 46.75 -11.11
CA LYS A 37 -28.70 47.81 -10.17
C LYS A 37 -28.86 47.45 -8.69
N TYR A 38 -29.46 46.30 -8.39
CA TYR A 38 -29.80 45.86 -7.03
C TYR A 38 -28.73 44.99 -6.35
N TYR A 39 -27.79 44.38 -7.10
CA TYR A 39 -26.67 43.62 -6.51
C TYR A 39 -25.68 44.55 -5.79
N TRP A 40 -24.93 43.99 -4.85
CA TRP A 40 -23.82 44.65 -4.16
C TRP A 40 -22.78 45.18 -5.15
N PRO A 41 -22.17 46.35 -4.86
CA PRO A 41 -21.06 46.82 -5.65
C PRO A 41 -19.90 45.82 -5.59
N ALA A 42 -19.10 45.76 -6.66
CA ALA A 42 -18.00 44.82 -6.78
C ALA A 42 -17.01 44.87 -5.61
N SER A 43 -16.77 46.07 -5.05
CA SER A 43 -15.93 46.27 -3.87
C SER A 43 -16.48 45.58 -2.62
N LEU A 44 -17.76 45.76 -2.30
CA LEU A 44 -18.40 45.13 -1.15
C LEU A 44 -18.46 43.61 -1.30
N ARG A 45 -18.75 43.13 -2.51
CA ARG A 45 -18.77 41.69 -2.79
C ARG A 45 -17.38 41.08 -2.61
N PHE A 46 -16.34 41.74 -3.13
CA PHE A 46 -14.96 41.30 -2.96
C PHE A 46 -14.53 41.26 -1.49
N THR A 47 -14.78 42.33 -0.72
CA THR A 47 -14.43 42.36 0.71
C THR A 47 -15.16 41.28 1.51
N SER A 48 -16.45 41.05 1.23
CA SER A 48 -17.21 39.98 1.88
C SER A 48 -16.69 38.60 1.52
N THR A 49 -16.35 38.36 0.23
CA THR A 49 -15.73 37.10 -0.21
C THR A 49 -14.38 36.89 0.45
N LEU A 50 -13.55 37.94 0.57
CA LEU A 50 -12.26 37.86 1.25
C LEU A 50 -12.40 37.51 2.73
N CYS A 51 -13.34 38.12 3.45
CA CYS A 51 -13.60 37.80 4.86
C CYS A 51 -14.04 36.34 5.04
N VAL A 52 -14.99 35.86 4.21
CA VAL A 52 -15.44 34.46 4.24
C VAL A 52 -14.28 33.51 3.91
N PHE A 53 -13.47 33.85 2.91
CA PHE A 53 -12.30 33.07 2.50
C PHE A 53 -11.32 32.89 3.65
N ILE A 54 -10.96 33.98 4.35
CA ILE A 54 -10.04 33.91 5.49
C ILE A 54 -10.59 33.00 6.60
N VAL A 55 -11.88 33.13 6.93
CA VAL A 55 -12.52 32.29 7.97
C VAL A 55 -12.51 30.81 7.55
N LEU A 56 -12.90 30.49 6.32
CA LEU A 56 -12.90 29.10 5.83
C LEU A 56 -11.49 28.51 5.80
N MET A 57 -10.48 29.27 5.37
CA MET A 57 -9.08 28.83 5.37
C MET A 57 -8.61 28.49 6.78
N VAL A 58 -8.91 29.34 7.78
CA VAL A 58 -8.55 29.08 9.19
C VAL A 58 -9.24 27.83 9.70
N LEU A 59 -10.55 27.67 9.46
CA LEU A 59 -11.29 26.49 9.91
C LEU A 59 -10.76 25.19 9.30
N LEU A 60 -10.44 25.20 8.00
CA LEU A 60 -9.89 24.03 7.30
C LEU A 60 -8.46 23.72 7.74
N ALA A 61 -7.63 24.74 8.00
CA ALA A 61 -6.30 24.55 8.56
C ALA A 61 -6.36 23.94 9.98
N LEU A 62 -7.27 24.41 10.83
CA LEU A 62 -7.51 23.82 12.15
C LEU A 62 -7.99 22.38 12.05
N ALA A 63 -8.90 22.07 11.13
CA ALA A 63 -9.35 20.70 10.87
C ALA A 63 -8.19 19.80 10.42
N SER A 64 -7.33 20.28 9.51
CA SER A 64 -6.12 19.54 9.09
C SER A 64 -5.13 19.32 10.22
N GLN A 65 -4.97 20.30 11.11
CA GLN A 65 -4.09 20.21 12.27
C GLN A 65 -4.62 19.21 13.30
N ALA A 66 -5.94 19.21 13.54
CA ALA A 66 -6.60 18.26 14.44
C ALA A 66 -6.51 16.81 13.94
N ALA A 67 -6.50 16.60 12.62
CA ALA A 67 -6.35 15.29 12.00
C ALA A 67 -4.89 14.80 11.88
N LYS A 68 -3.91 15.52 12.45
CA LYS A 68 -2.49 15.15 12.34
C LYS A 68 -2.15 13.99 13.27
N VAL A 69 -1.44 13.00 12.74
CA VAL A 69 -0.92 11.86 13.51
C VAL A 69 0.61 11.92 13.55
N SER A 70 1.18 11.75 14.74
CA SER A 70 2.63 11.65 14.96
C SER A 70 3.06 10.19 15.14
N TRP A 71 4.21 9.83 14.57
CA TRP A 71 4.95 8.62 14.91
C TRP A 71 6.41 8.96 15.22
N SER A 72 7.16 8.01 15.78
CA SER A 72 8.62 8.10 15.88
C SER A 72 9.23 7.06 14.93
N ASP A 73 10.05 7.52 14.00
CA ASP A 73 10.77 6.75 12.97
C ASP A 73 12.31 6.87 13.15
N LYS A 74 12.75 7.33 14.32
CA LYS A 74 14.16 7.38 14.72
C LYS A 74 14.65 6.02 15.25
N PRO A 75 15.95 5.72 15.19
CA PRO A 75 17.03 6.55 14.61
C PRO A 75 17.08 6.45 13.07
N LEU A 76 17.58 7.52 12.42
CA LEU A 76 17.71 7.60 10.96
C LEU A 76 19.07 7.07 10.50
N ASN A 77 19.17 6.69 9.22
CA ASN A 77 20.41 6.33 8.52
C ASN A 77 21.24 5.29 9.27
N ARG A 78 20.63 4.15 9.58
CA ARG A 78 21.30 3.08 10.29
C ARG A 78 22.04 2.18 9.31
N THR A 79 23.20 1.69 9.71
CA THR A 79 23.99 0.75 8.92
C THR A 79 24.49 -0.40 9.76
N ILE A 80 24.68 -1.56 9.12
CA ILE A 80 25.45 -2.68 9.64
C ILE A 80 26.54 -2.98 8.62
N GLN A 81 27.78 -2.87 9.08
CA GLN A 81 28.97 -3.14 8.28
C GLN A 81 29.32 -4.63 8.39
N PRO A 82 29.26 -5.41 7.30
CA PRO A 82 29.69 -6.79 7.31
C PRO A 82 31.19 -6.92 7.53
N VAL A 83 31.62 -8.09 8.00
CA VAL A 83 33.06 -8.37 8.23
C VAL A 83 33.81 -8.48 6.90
N THR A 84 33.13 -8.91 5.85
CA THR A 84 33.69 -9.11 4.50
C THR A 84 32.60 -8.94 3.46
N SER A 85 32.96 -8.48 2.26
CA SER A 85 32.07 -8.42 1.10
C SER A 85 31.83 -9.77 0.43
N ASN A 86 32.65 -10.78 0.76
CA ASN A 86 32.51 -12.12 0.22
C ASN A 86 31.39 -12.86 0.94
N THR A 87 30.31 -13.19 0.23
CA THR A 87 29.19 -13.93 0.80
C THR A 87 29.53 -15.39 1.11
N ALA A 88 30.63 -15.95 0.61
CA ALA A 88 30.92 -17.38 0.74
C ALA A 88 30.67 -17.97 2.14
N VAL A 89 30.11 -19.18 2.16
CA VAL A 89 29.87 -19.97 3.37
C VAL A 89 30.76 -21.20 3.37
N ASP A 90 31.69 -21.24 4.32
CA ASP A 90 32.65 -22.33 4.46
C ASP A 90 32.17 -23.34 5.51
N MET A 91 31.81 -24.54 5.01
CA MET A 91 31.32 -25.68 5.80
C MET A 91 32.37 -26.79 5.80
N VAL A 92 32.95 -27.08 6.98
CA VAL A 92 34.07 -28.02 7.11
C VAL A 92 33.69 -29.19 8.02
N PRO A 93 33.94 -30.45 7.61
CA PRO A 93 33.70 -31.60 8.48
C PRO A 93 34.62 -31.57 9.71
N ASP A 94 34.08 -31.97 10.85
CA ASP A 94 34.81 -32.18 12.10
C ASP A 94 34.48 -33.54 12.74
N SER A 95 34.91 -33.76 13.98
CA SER A 95 34.68 -35.03 14.70
C SER A 95 33.21 -35.31 15.01
N LYS A 96 32.33 -34.31 14.98
CA LYS A 96 30.89 -34.44 15.24
C LYS A 96 30.09 -34.62 13.95
N SER A 97 30.69 -34.38 12.79
CA SER A 97 30.04 -34.54 11.49
C SER A 97 29.59 -35.97 11.22
N VAL A 98 28.59 -36.10 10.34
CA VAL A 98 28.08 -37.41 9.90
C VAL A 98 29.23 -38.26 9.37
N GLN A 99 29.46 -39.40 10.03
CA GLN A 99 30.55 -40.30 9.68
C GLN A 99 30.10 -41.27 8.59
N CYS A 100 30.57 -41.03 7.37
CA CYS A 100 30.31 -41.88 6.23
C CYS A 100 31.46 -42.87 6.02
N SER A 101 31.17 -44.17 6.09
CA SER A 101 32.14 -45.21 5.75
C SER A 101 32.56 -45.14 4.28
N SER A 102 33.72 -45.69 3.94
CA SER A 102 34.19 -45.77 2.55
C SER A 102 33.21 -46.49 1.63
N ALA A 103 32.48 -47.49 2.16
CA ALA A 103 31.44 -48.21 1.43
C ALA A 103 30.21 -47.33 1.15
N GLN A 104 29.73 -46.56 2.13
CA GLN A 104 28.60 -45.64 1.94
C GLN A 104 28.94 -44.51 0.96
N LYS A 105 30.17 -43.98 1.02
CA LYS A 105 30.66 -42.99 0.05
C LYS A 105 30.77 -43.58 -1.36
N ALA A 106 31.26 -44.81 -1.49
CA ALA A 106 31.40 -45.49 -2.79
C ALA A 106 30.04 -45.90 -3.39
N GLN A 107 29.07 -46.27 -2.54
CA GLN A 107 27.71 -46.59 -2.97
C GLN A 107 26.88 -45.35 -3.28
N GLY A 108 27.23 -44.19 -2.69
CA GLY A 108 26.55 -42.93 -2.95
C GLY A 108 25.08 -42.99 -2.57
N VAL A 109 24.78 -43.38 -1.33
CA VAL A 109 23.40 -43.44 -0.80
C VAL A 109 23.17 -42.46 0.36
N GLY A 110 21.98 -41.86 0.40
CA GLY A 110 21.50 -41.03 1.52
C GLY A 110 22.34 -39.78 1.76
N LEU A 111 22.39 -39.31 3.01
CA LEU A 111 23.22 -38.16 3.43
C LEU A 111 24.70 -38.27 2.98
N CYS A 112 25.27 -39.46 2.92
CA CYS A 112 26.65 -39.67 2.47
C CYS A 112 26.88 -39.41 0.97
N ALA A 113 25.79 -39.29 0.21
CA ALA A 113 25.77 -38.94 -1.19
C ALA A 113 25.38 -37.47 -1.42
N LEU A 114 25.06 -36.72 -0.38
CA LEU A 114 24.68 -35.33 -0.52
C LEU A 114 25.82 -34.49 -1.11
N SER A 115 25.49 -33.64 -2.08
CA SER A 115 26.45 -32.73 -2.70
C SER A 115 26.31 -31.32 -2.13
N LEU A 116 27.42 -30.64 -1.92
CA LEU A 116 27.45 -29.20 -1.60
C LEU A 116 27.23 -28.33 -2.86
N THR A 117 27.19 -28.95 -4.04
CA THR A 117 26.97 -28.29 -5.34
C THR A 117 25.85 -28.95 -6.14
N THR A 118 25.22 -28.19 -7.03
CA THR A 118 24.15 -28.67 -7.93
C THR A 118 24.65 -29.64 -9.01
N GLY A 119 23.72 -30.36 -9.66
CA GLY A 119 23.95 -31.08 -10.91
C GLY A 119 24.36 -32.54 -10.78
N LYS A 120 24.41 -33.09 -9.56
CA LYS A 120 24.77 -34.50 -9.32
C LYS A 120 23.67 -35.48 -9.75
N TYR A 121 22.41 -35.13 -9.52
CA TYR A 121 21.25 -36.00 -9.75
C TYR A 121 20.36 -35.47 -10.86
N LYS A 122 19.74 -36.39 -11.62
CA LYS A 122 18.54 -36.05 -12.40
C LYS A 122 17.36 -35.84 -11.44
N VAL A 123 16.51 -34.87 -11.73
CA VAL A 123 15.39 -34.50 -10.85
C VAL A 123 14.09 -35.11 -11.40
N GLY A 124 13.37 -35.83 -10.53
CA GLY A 124 12.01 -36.31 -10.76
C GLY A 124 10.99 -35.37 -10.13
N LEU A 125 9.76 -35.38 -10.65
CA LEU A 125 8.65 -34.58 -10.17
C LEU A 125 7.51 -35.47 -9.68
N LYS A 126 6.89 -35.12 -8.55
CA LYS A 126 5.69 -35.77 -8.03
C LYS A 126 4.73 -34.71 -7.49
N LEU A 127 3.54 -34.64 -8.09
CA LEU A 127 2.46 -33.79 -7.60
C LEU A 127 1.60 -34.58 -6.61
N GLU A 128 1.43 -34.01 -5.42
CA GLU A 128 0.53 -34.46 -4.37
C GLU A 128 -0.55 -33.40 -4.13
N GLN A 129 -1.68 -33.80 -3.53
CA GLN A 129 -2.78 -32.90 -3.20
C GLN A 129 -3.38 -33.26 -1.85
N PHE A 130 -3.80 -32.25 -1.10
CA PHE A 130 -4.50 -32.40 0.17
C PHE A 130 -5.41 -31.20 0.43
N THR A 131 -6.26 -31.27 1.46
CA THR A 131 -7.22 -30.20 1.77
C THR A 131 -6.72 -29.36 2.93
N GLY A 132 -6.38 -28.09 2.67
CA GLY A 132 -6.09 -27.11 3.72
C GLY A 132 -7.37 -26.50 4.27
N VAL A 133 -7.45 -26.36 5.60
CA VAL A 133 -8.63 -25.83 6.30
C VAL A 133 -8.26 -24.56 7.07
N GLU A 134 -9.03 -23.50 6.90
CA GLU A 134 -8.96 -22.30 7.75
C GLU A 134 -9.76 -22.57 9.04
N GLU A 135 -9.11 -22.58 10.20
CA GLU A 135 -9.77 -23.01 11.43
C GLU A 135 -10.88 -22.06 11.87
N GLY A 136 -10.71 -20.76 11.63
CA GLY A 136 -11.67 -19.73 12.06
C GLY A 136 -13.00 -19.77 11.29
N THR A 137 -12.95 -20.11 10.00
CA THR A 137 -14.12 -20.08 9.10
C THR A 137 -14.62 -21.47 8.72
N GLY A 138 -13.74 -22.48 8.78
CA GLY A 138 -13.97 -23.82 8.23
C GLY A 138 -13.80 -23.89 6.71
N ASP A 139 -13.33 -22.80 6.07
CA ASP A 139 -13.12 -22.76 4.62
C ASP A 139 -12.07 -23.79 4.20
N LYS A 140 -12.30 -24.40 3.04
CA LYS A 140 -11.45 -25.48 2.52
C LYS A 140 -10.83 -25.05 1.21
N GLN A 141 -9.54 -25.34 1.05
CA GLN A 141 -8.80 -25.14 -0.19
C GLN A 141 -8.14 -26.46 -0.60
N ASN A 142 -8.24 -26.83 -1.88
CA ASN A 142 -7.42 -27.91 -2.41
C ASN A 142 -5.99 -27.37 -2.61
N ILE A 143 -5.04 -27.93 -1.88
CA ILE A 143 -3.64 -27.53 -1.86
C ILE A 143 -2.85 -28.54 -2.68
N ARG A 144 -2.13 -28.07 -3.70
CA ARG A 144 -1.17 -28.90 -4.43
C ARG A 144 0.22 -28.72 -3.82
N MET A 145 0.98 -29.81 -3.81
CA MET A 145 2.39 -29.83 -3.43
C MET A 145 3.18 -30.55 -4.53
N LEU A 146 4.18 -29.89 -5.10
CA LEU A 146 5.07 -30.46 -6.11
C LEU A 146 6.42 -30.79 -5.46
N LEU A 147 6.71 -32.08 -5.35
CA LEU A 147 7.97 -32.62 -4.89
C LEU A 147 8.95 -32.76 -6.06
N HIS A 148 10.14 -32.21 -5.88
CA HIS A 148 11.33 -32.40 -6.70
C HIS A 148 12.26 -33.35 -5.94
N TYR A 149 12.60 -34.50 -6.52
CA TYR A 149 13.39 -35.51 -5.82
C TYR A 149 14.54 -36.05 -6.70
N PRO A 150 15.68 -36.43 -6.10
CA PRO A 150 16.81 -36.99 -6.83
C PRO A 150 16.47 -38.40 -7.32
N ILE A 151 16.60 -38.63 -8.63
CA ILE A 151 16.39 -39.95 -9.23
C ILE A 151 17.64 -40.81 -9.03
N GLY A 152 17.46 -42.03 -8.52
CA GLY A 152 18.49 -43.07 -8.47
C GLY A 152 19.21 -43.20 -7.12
N ASP A 153 19.00 -42.27 -6.18
CA ASP A 153 19.39 -42.48 -4.80
C ASP A 153 18.47 -43.50 -4.13
N LYS A 154 19.01 -44.30 -3.20
CA LYS A 154 18.29 -45.34 -2.48
C LYS A 154 18.32 -45.15 -0.97
N GLY A 155 19.00 -44.12 -0.48
CA GLY A 155 19.04 -43.77 0.94
C GLY A 155 18.04 -42.66 1.29
N GLU A 156 17.97 -42.37 2.59
CA GLU A 156 17.18 -41.24 3.11
C GLU A 156 17.94 -39.92 2.88
N MET A 157 17.32 -39.00 2.16
CA MET A 157 17.84 -37.71 1.74
C MET A 157 17.21 -36.57 2.56
N PRO A 158 17.90 -35.45 2.75
CA PRO A 158 17.33 -34.30 3.45
C PRO A 158 16.20 -33.66 2.65
N GLY A 159 15.25 -33.03 3.35
CA GLY A 159 14.11 -32.34 2.76
C GLY A 159 14.23 -30.83 2.86
N ILE A 160 13.58 -30.10 1.95
CA ILE A 160 13.39 -28.65 2.07
C ILE A 160 12.03 -28.24 1.49
N ILE A 161 11.25 -27.46 2.23
CA ILE A 161 9.97 -26.91 1.75
C ILE A 161 10.04 -25.40 1.59
N PHE A 162 9.50 -24.88 0.48
CA PHE A 162 9.51 -23.46 0.15
C PHE A 162 8.17 -22.79 0.48
N LEU A 163 8.21 -21.76 1.31
CA LEU A 163 7.06 -20.99 1.76
C LEU A 163 7.01 -19.66 1.02
N SER A 164 5.94 -19.47 0.26
CA SER A 164 5.75 -18.26 -0.55
C SER A 164 5.50 -17.01 0.30
N GLY A 165 6.10 -15.90 -0.11
CA GLY A 165 5.76 -14.55 0.37
C GLY A 165 4.36 -14.09 -0.03
N ALA A 166 4.14 -12.77 -0.06
CA ALA A 166 2.83 -12.20 -0.38
C ALA A 166 2.33 -12.60 -1.78
N GLY A 167 1.01 -12.76 -1.95
CA GLY A 167 0.38 -13.13 -3.22
C GLY A 167 -0.32 -14.50 -3.20
N THR A 168 -0.30 -15.20 -4.32
CA THR A 168 -0.96 -16.50 -4.54
C THR A 168 0.00 -17.50 -5.18
N GLY A 169 1.17 -17.70 -4.56
CA GLY A 169 2.20 -18.59 -5.07
C GLY A 169 1.65 -19.99 -5.39
N SER A 170 1.95 -20.48 -6.60
CA SER A 170 1.49 -21.78 -7.11
C SER A 170 2.59 -22.82 -6.94
N ALA A 171 2.21 -24.04 -6.56
CA ALA A 171 3.11 -25.19 -6.41
C ALA A 171 3.92 -25.49 -7.68
N THR A 172 3.39 -25.15 -8.86
CA THR A 172 4.00 -25.49 -10.16
C THR A 172 4.73 -24.32 -10.82
N GLU A 173 4.76 -23.14 -10.19
CA GLU A 173 5.33 -21.92 -10.78
C GLU A 173 6.31 -21.23 -9.82
N ALA A 174 5.96 -21.17 -8.54
CA ALA A 174 6.84 -20.57 -7.53
C ALA A 174 8.03 -21.48 -7.25
N PHE A 175 9.21 -20.89 -7.06
CA PHE A 175 10.46 -21.56 -6.63
C PHE A 175 10.96 -22.73 -7.48
N GLN A 176 10.48 -22.90 -8.72
CA GLN A 176 10.85 -24.08 -9.54
C GLN A 176 12.36 -24.15 -9.80
N ASP A 177 13.01 -23.02 -10.02
CA ASP A 177 14.46 -22.92 -10.19
C ASP A 177 15.22 -23.33 -8.92
N GLN A 178 14.78 -22.86 -7.75
CA GLN A 178 15.39 -23.18 -6.45
C GLN A 178 15.16 -24.65 -6.08
N ALA A 179 13.93 -25.15 -6.21
CA ALA A 179 13.59 -26.53 -5.88
C ALA A 179 14.34 -27.52 -6.78
N TYR A 180 14.46 -27.23 -8.07
CA TYR A 180 15.30 -28.01 -8.98
C TYR A 180 16.77 -27.98 -8.57
N TYR A 181 17.29 -26.79 -8.22
CA TYR A 181 18.69 -26.63 -7.80
C TYR A 181 19.02 -27.49 -6.58
N PHE A 182 18.20 -27.43 -5.53
CA PHE A 182 18.34 -28.26 -4.34
C PHE A 182 18.17 -29.75 -4.66
N ALA A 183 17.17 -30.13 -5.46
CA ALA A 183 16.94 -31.52 -5.78
C ALA A 183 18.07 -32.16 -6.59
N SER A 184 18.68 -31.41 -7.51
CA SER A 184 19.84 -31.87 -8.28
C SER A 184 21.10 -32.10 -7.42
N ALA A 185 21.15 -31.54 -6.21
CA ALA A 185 22.24 -31.72 -5.24
C ALA A 185 21.97 -32.88 -4.27
N GLY A 186 20.74 -33.39 -4.22
CA GLY A 186 20.34 -34.49 -3.36
C GLY A 186 19.33 -34.12 -2.27
N PHE A 187 18.61 -33.01 -2.36
CA PHE A 187 17.47 -32.75 -1.46
C PHE A 187 16.15 -33.28 -2.07
N VAL A 188 15.19 -33.62 -1.23
CA VAL A 188 13.78 -33.67 -1.66
C VAL A 188 13.18 -32.29 -1.40
N ALA A 189 12.93 -31.52 -2.45
CA ALA A 189 12.43 -30.16 -2.38
C ALA A 189 10.92 -30.09 -2.66
N ALA A 190 10.13 -29.41 -1.84
CA ALA A 190 8.70 -29.20 -2.09
C ALA A 190 8.36 -27.73 -2.32
N THR A 191 7.56 -27.49 -3.36
CA THR A 191 6.85 -26.25 -3.59
C THR A 191 5.36 -26.50 -3.41
N ILE A 192 4.63 -25.54 -2.85
CA ILE A 192 3.25 -25.73 -2.40
C ILE A 192 2.39 -24.53 -2.79
N ASP A 193 1.13 -24.78 -3.14
CA ASP A 193 0.14 -23.71 -3.33
C ASP A 193 -0.01 -22.95 -2.02
N LYS A 194 0.15 -21.63 -2.06
CA LYS A 194 -0.01 -20.80 -0.88
C LYS A 194 -1.45 -20.96 -0.33
N PRO A 195 -1.64 -21.28 0.97
CA PRO A 195 -2.96 -21.32 1.57
C PRO A 195 -3.49 -19.88 1.67
N VAL A 196 -4.62 -19.60 1.03
CA VAL A 196 -5.17 -18.23 0.93
C VAL A 196 -6.68 -18.15 1.17
N TRP A 197 -7.44 -19.24 0.97
CA TRP A 197 -8.91 -19.27 1.14
C TRP A 197 -9.61 -18.01 0.57
N HIS A 198 -10.65 -17.52 1.24
CA HIS A 198 -11.32 -16.25 0.92
C HIS A 198 -10.70 -15.04 1.63
N THR A 199 -9.41 -15.12 1.99
CA THR A 199 -8.70 -14.03 2.66
C THR A 199 -8.16 -12.99 1.67
N THR A 200 -8.00 -11.77 2.16
CA THR A 200 -7.27 -10.68 1.50
C THR A 200 -5.89 -10.52 2.15
N PRO A 201 -4.94 -9.76 1.56
CA PRO A 201 -3.67 -9.44 2.23
C PRO A 201 -3.80 -8.78 3.61
N ILE A 202 -4.99 -8.24 3.96
CA ILE A 202 -5.25 -7.57 5.25
C ILE A 202 -5.90 -8.52 6.26
N THR A 203 -6.50 -9.62 5.79
CA THR A 203 -7.28 -10.56 6.60
C THR A 203 -6.67 -11.97 6.57
N ARG A 204 -5.34 -12.06 6.41
CA ARG A 204 -4.62 -13.33 6.40
C ARG A 204 -4.69 -14.01 7.78
N ASP A 205 -4.95 -15.31 7.79
CA ASP A 205 -4.85 -16.17 8.97
C ASP A 205 -3.52 -16.93 8.97
N TYR A 206 -2.47 -16.31 9.50
CA TYR A 206 -1.13 -16.90 9.54
C TYR A 206 -1.06 -18.21 10.37
N PRO A 207 -1.73 -18.34 11.53
CA PRO A 207 -1.83 -19.62 12.24
C PRO A 207 -2.42 -20.77 11.42
N SER A 208 -3.54 -20.54 10.71
CA SER A 208 -4.13 -21.58 9.85
C SER A 208 -3.21 -21.91 8.67
N MET A 209 -2.57 -20.91 8.06
CA MET A 209 -1.58 -21.16 7.00
C MET A 209 -0.44 -22.06 7.50
N ALA A 210 0.08 -21.80 8.70
CA ALA A 210 1.16 -22.58 9.30
C ALA A 210 0.79 -24.06 9.47
N ARG A 211 -0.47 -24.36 9.85
CA ARG A 211 -0.95 -25.75 9.98
C ARG A 211 -0.99 -26.48 8.64
N VAL A 212 -1.38 -25.79 7.57
CA VAL A 212 -1.38 -26.36 6.22
C VAL A 212 0.06 -26.64 5.75
N TYR A 213 1.00 -25.74 6.05
CA TYR A 213 2.42 -25.99 5.78
C TYR A 213 2.98 -27.15 6.61
N ASP A 214 2.62 -27.27 7.90
CA ASP A 214 3.00 -28.41 8.74
C ASP A 214 2.43 -29.74 8.21
N GLU A 215 1.20 -29.75 7.70
CA GLU A 215 0.64 -30.93 7.03
C GLU A 215 1.46 -31.33 5.79
N ALA A 216 1.88 -30.35 4.98
CA ALA A 216 2.77 -30.60 3.83
C ALA A 216 4.15 -31.12 4.25
N ILE A 217 4.73 -30.59 5.33
CA ILE A 217 5.98 -31.10 5.93
C ILE A 217 5.79 -32.55 6.36
N ASN A 218 4.66 -32.87 7.00
CA ASN A 218 4.33 -34.24 7.42
C ASN A 218 4.08 -35.18 6.25
N MET A 219 3.57 -34.69 5.12
CA MET A 219 3.50 -35.45 3.86
C MET A 219 4.90 -35.70 3.29
N MET A 220 5.77 -34.69 3.27
CA MET A 220 7.17 -34.83 2.84
C MET A 220 7.93 -35.86 3.70
N ARG A 221 7.75 -35.87 5.03
CA ARG A 221 8.34 -36.88 5.92
C ARG A 221 7.97 -38.31 5.56
N LYS A 222 6.79 -38.52 4.99
CA LYS A 222 6.28 -39.84 4.58
C LYS A 222 6.68 -40.20 3.16
N PHE A 223 7.28 -39.27 2.40
CA PHE A 223 7.71 -39.52 1.05
C PHE A 223 8.90 -40.48 1.04
N PRO A 224 8.89 -41.54 0.21
CA PRO A 224 9.99 -42.51 0.17
C PRO A 224 11.34 -41.84 -0.12
N GLY A 225 12.35 -42.16 0.70
CA GLY A 225 13.69 -41.61 0.54
C GLY A 225 13.92 -40.24 1.17
N VAL A 226 13.02 -39.77 2.04
CA VAL A 226 13.23 -38.58 2.88
C VAL A 226 13.66 -39.00 4.29
N ASP A 227 14.71 -38.39 4.83
CA ASP A 227 15.03 -38.46 6.25
C ASP A 227 14.06 -37.54 7.02
N PRO A 228 13.17 -38.08 7.88
CA PRO A 228 12.15 -37.30 8.56
C PRO A 228 12.71 -36.31 9.60
N ASN A 229 13.99 -36.41 9.96
CA ASN A 229 14.68 -35.53 10.91
C ASN A 229 15.62 -34.52 10.23
N ALA A 230 15.74 -34.54 8.90
CA ALA A 230 16.62 -33.65 8.15
C ALA A 230 15.84 -32.75 7.17
N ILE A 231 14.69 -32.23 7.60
CA ILE A 231 13.85 -31.34 6.80
C ILE A 231 14.02 -29.89 7.27
N GLY A 232 14.33 -29.00 6.34
CA GLY A 232 14.35 -27.56 6.59
C GLY A 232 13.20 -26.81 5.92
N VAL A 233 13.04 -25.55 6.33
CA VAL A 233 12.07 -24.61 5.74
C VAL A 233 12.80 -23.45 5.08
N HIS A 234 12.29 -23.00 3.94
CA HIS A 234 12.73 -21.78 3.25
C HIS A 234 11.56 -20.79 3.22
N CYS A 235 11.80 -19.56 3.65
CA CYS A 235 10.76 -18.58 3.93
C CYS A 235 11.08 -17.24 3.29
N ASP A 236 10.26 -16.86 2.30
CA ASP A 236 10.30 -15.55 1.67
C ASP A 236 9.33 -14.55 2.32
N SER A 237 9.79 -13.32 2.60
CA SER A 237 8.93 -12.16 2.83
C SER A 237 7.80 -12.41 3.85
N GLU A 238 6.53 -12.34 3.45
CA GLU A 238 5.33 -12.58 4.28
C GLU A 238 5.37 -13.90 5.08
N SER A 239 6.04 -14.94 4.56
CA SER A 239 6.15 -16.21 5.28
C SER A 239 6.98 -16.11 6.57
N GLY A 240 7.72 -15.02 6.78
CA GLY A 240 8.32 -14.67 8.07
C GLY A 240 7.29 -14.52 9.20
N TRP A 241 6.02 -14.26 8.90
CA TRP A 241 4.92 -14.27 9.90
C TRP A 241 4.27 -15.64 10.11
N ILE A 242 4.58 -16.61 9.25
CA ILE A 242 4.01 -17.97 9.26
C ILE A 242 4.98 -18.95 9.91
N GLU A 243 6.25 -18.85 9.52
CA GLU A 243 7.34 -19.72 9.95
C GLU A 243 7.45 -19.87 11.48
N PRO A 244 7.31 -18.82 12.31
CA PRO A 244 7.44 -18.98 13.75
C PRO A 244 6.37 -19.88 14.35
N TYR A 245 5.17 -19.92 13.77
CA TYR A 245 4.09 -20.84 14.17
C TYR A 245 4.43 -22.29 13.79
N ILE A 246 5.03 -22.49 12.62
CA ILE A 246 5.47 -23.83 12.18
C ILE A 246 6.51 -24.37 13.17
N LEU A 247 7.51 -23.57 13.54
CA LEU A 247 8.54 -24.00 14.49
C LEU A 247 8.03 -24.23 15.91
N ASP A 248 6.95 -23.55 16.30
CA ASP A 248 6.30 -23.80 17.59
C ASP A 248 5.47 -25.10 17.57
N MET A 249 4.90 -25.48 16.42
CA MET A 249 4.16 -26.74 16.26
C MET A 249 5.08 -27.94 16.01
N ASP A 250 6.16 -27.74 15.26
CA ASP A 250 7.03 -28.79 14.73
C ASP A 250 8.49 -28.60 15.14
N HIS A 251 8.85 -29.24 16.24
CA HIS A 251 10.21 -29.18 16.79
C HIS A 251 11.22 -30.09 16.07
N LYS A 252 10.84 -30.76 14.97
CA LYS A 252 11.73 -31.60 14.18
C LYS A 252 12.29 -30.91 12.94
N ILE A 253 11.97 -29.63 12.72
CA ILE A 253 12.60 -28.84 11.66
C ILE A 253 14.10 -28.68 11.95
N ALA A 254 14.93 -29.09 11.00
CA ALA A 254 16.37 -29.20 11.15
C ALA A 254 17.12 -27.87 10.94
N PHE A 255 16.60 -27.00 10.08
CA PHE A 255 17.17 -25.68 9.78
C PHE A 255 16.12 -24.78 9.13
N GLN A 256 16.36 -23.47 9.13
CA GLN A 256 15.56 -22.48 8.40
C GLN A 256 16.44 -21.59 7.51
N ILE A 257 15.92 -21.26 6.33
CA ILE A 257 16.44 -20.20 5.46
C ILE A 257 15.40 -19.09 5.40
N LEU A 258 15.78 -17.90 5.84
CA LEU A 258 14.96 -16.70 5.81
C LEU A 258 15.46 -15.79 4.69
N ALA A 259 14.67 -15.60 3.66
CA ALA A 259 14.98 -14.74 2.52
C ALA A 259 14.11 -13.48 2.58
N SER A 260 14.76 -12.34 2.86
CA SER A 260 14.12 -11.05 3.07
C SER A 260 12.84 -11.15 3.93
N PRO A 261 12.89 -11.78 5.11
CA PRO A 261 11.69 -12.07 5.90
C PRO A 261 11.03 -10.77 6.39
N MET A 262 9.70 -10.76 6.38
CA MET A 262 8.93 -9.77 7.12
C MET A 262 9.00 -10.11 8.61
N LEU A 263 9.49 -9.15 9.40
CA LEU A 263 9.64 -9.25 10.84
C LEU A 263 8.77 -8.21 11.53
N PHE A 264 8.55 -8.37 12.83
CA PHE A 264 7.66 -7.53 13.64
C PHE A 264 6.19 -7.67 13.28
N GLU A 265 5.31 -6.99 14.02
CA GLU A 265 3.87 -7.04 13.78
C GLU A 265 3.54 -6.56 12.36
N PRO A 266 2.63 -7.22 11.61
CA PRO A 266 2.34 -6.87 10.21
C PRO A 266 2.02 -5.39 9.98
N ARG A 267 1.22 -4.79 10.86
CA ARG A 267 0.90 -3.36 10.82
C ARG A 267 2.15 -2.49 10.95
N ARG A 268 3.10 -2.87 11.82
CA ARG A 268 4.31 -2.10 12.08
C ARG A 268 5.33 -2.25 10.95
N ALA A 269 5.48 -3.46 10.42
CA ALA A 269 6.30 -3.73 9.25
C ALA A 269 5.78 -2.99 8.00
N MET A 270 4.47 -3.03 7.74
CA MET A 270 3.89 -2.32 6.59
C MET A 270 3.92 -0.80 6.77
N ALA A 271 3.87 -0.31 8.02
CA ALA A 271 4.10 1.10 8.30
C ALA A 271 5.52 1.53 7.94
N PHE A 272 6.52 0.67 8.21
CA PHE A 272 7.90 0.87 7.76
C PHE A 272 8.00 0.91 6.23
N VAL A 273 7.44 -0.08 5.53
CA VAL A 273 7.41 -0.12 4.04
C VAL A 273 6.87 1.19 3.49
N GLY A 274 5.67 1.60 3.95
CA GLY A 274 5.05 2.83 3.48
C GLY A 274 5.88 4.08 3.78
N ALA A 275 6.50 4.16 4.96
CA ALA A 275 7.33 5.30 5.34
C ALA A 275 8.61 5.39 4.49
N GLN A 276 9.31 4.27 4.38
CA GLN A 276 10.57 4.17 3.66
C GLN A 276 10.36 4.37 2.15
N ASP A 277 9.42 3.66 1.53
CA ASP A 277 9.22 3.73 0.09
C ASP A 277 8.74 5.10 -0.37
N PHE A 278 7.85 5.74 0.39
CA PHE A 278 7.43 7.12 0.08
C PHE A 278 8.61 8.09 0.18
N SER A 279 9.54 7.87 1.11
CA SER A 279 10.77 8.66 1.23
C SER A 279 11.71 8.43 0.04
N ILE A 280 11.94 7.16 -0.33
CA ILE A 280 12.85 6.77 -1.43
C ILE A 280 12.40 7.35 -2.77
N ILE A 281 11.10 7.34 -3.07
CA ILE A 281 10.58 7.94 -4.32
C ILE A 281 10.56 9.47 -4.29
N GLY A 282 10.89 10.09 -3.14
CA GLY A 282 10.87 11.53 -2.94
C GLY A 282 9.46 12.12 -2.84
N ALA A 283 8.50 11.38 -2.28
CA ALA A 283 7.15 11.88 -2.06
C ALA A 283 7.17 13.07 -1.08
N ASN A 284 6.32 14.07 -1.33
CA ASN A 284 6.18 15.21 -0.43
C ASN A 284 5.87 14.75 1.03
N PRO A 285 6.41 15.42 2.06
CA PRO A 285 6.09 15.11 3.47
C PRO A 285 4.59 15.05 3.80
N GLY A 286 3.76 15.77 3.05
CA GLY A 286 2.31 15.68 3.11
C GLY A 286 1.77 14.28 2.78
N TYR A 287 2.23 13.65 1.71
CA TYR A 287 1.87 12.27 1.37
C TYR A 287 2.40 11.26 2.39
N GLN A 288 3.63 11.46 2.89
CA GLN A 288 4.18 10.63 3.96
C GLN A 288 3.33 10.71 5.24
N SER A 289 2.67 11.85 5.49
CA SER A 289 1.72 11.98 6.60
C SER A 289 0.43 11.16 6.43
N MET A 290 0.08 10.79 5.19
CA MET A 290 -1.06 9.91 4.93
C MET A 290 -0.76 8.49 5.38
N VAL A 291 0.47 8.00 5.14
CA VAL A 291 0.93 6.68 5.60
C VAL A 291 0.74 6.56 7.11
N ARG A 292 1.13 7.59 7.87
CA ARG A 292 0.92 7.65 9.33
C ARG A 292 -0.54 7.42 9.73
N LYS A 293 -1.47 8.07 9.05
CA LYS A 293 -2.91 7.97 9.35
C LYS A 293 -3.46 6.59 9.02
N VAL A 294 -3.09 6.04 7.87
CA VAL A 294 -3.52 4.70 7.43
C VAL A 294 -3.07 3.64 8.44
N PHE A 295 -1.81 3.70 8.87
CA PHE A 295 -1.29 2.74 9.85
C PHE A 295 -1.68 3.07 11.28
N SER A 296 -2.34 4.19 11.58
CA SER A 296 -2.93 4.47 12.89
C SER A 296 -4.35 3.93 13.07
N ILE A 297 -4.95 3.33 12.03
CA ILE A 297 -6.25 2.65 12.12
C ILE A 297 -6.24 1.60 13.25
N ASP A 298 -7.37 1.48 13.96
CA ASP A 298 -7.53 0.46 15.00
C ASP A 298 -7.99 -0.87 14.40
N PHE A 299 -7.01 -1.69 13.99
CA PHE A 299 -7.24 -2.99 13.34
C PHE A 299 -8.11 -3.94 14.18
N PRO A 300 -7.85 -4.13 15.50
CA PRO A 300 -8.72 -4.94 16.35
C PRO A 300 -10.17 -4.45 16.38
N GLY A 301 -10.41 -3.14 16.44
CA GLY A 301 -11.74 -2.54 16.41
C GLY A 301 -12.52 -2.80 15.11
N LEU A 302 -11.82 -3.14 14.03
CA LEU A 302 -12.40 -3.56 12.74
C LEU A 302 -12.45 -5.08 12.56
N GLY A 303 -12.10 -5.86 13.58
CA GLY A 303 -12.02 -7.32 13.50
C GLY A 303 -10.79 -7.86 12.76
N LEU A 304 -9.82 -6.99 12.42
CA LEU A 304 -8.56 -7.35 11.76
C LEU A 304 -7.52 -7.78 12.80
N LYS A 305 -7.71 -8.96 13.39
CA LYS A 305 -6.94 -9.43 14.55
C LYS A 305 -5.46 -9.69 14.23
N ASP A 306 -5.17 -10.16 13.03
CA ASP A 306 -3.81 -10.57 12.64
C ASP A 306 -2.89 -9.40 12.30
N GLY A 307 -3.41 -8.19 12.09
CA GLY A 307 -2.56 -7.02 11.81
C GLY A 307 -1.61 -6.66 12.95
N ASN A 308 -1.93 -7.04 14.18
CA ASN A 308 -1.10 -6.84 15.37
C ASN A 308 -0.55 -8.17 15.94
N CYS A 309 -0.62 -9.28 15.20
CA CYS A 309 -0.03 -10.52 15.69
C CYS A 309 1.49 -10.35 15.80
N ASN A 310 2.07 -10.86 16.89
CA ASN A 310 3.51 -10.96 17.04
C ASN A 310 3.85 -12.44 17.24
N PRO A 311 4.20 -13.15 16.16
CA PRO A 311 4.46 -14.59 16.24
C PRO A 311 5.87 -14.89 16.76
N PHE A 312 6.73 -13.88 16.89
CA PHE A 312 8.15 -14.05 17.14
C PHE A 312 8.46 -14.28 18.62
N ASN A 313 9.11 -15.40 18.90
CA ASN A 313 9.70 -15.70 20.21
C ASN A 313 11.09 -16.32 20.01
N SER A 314 11.90 -16.40 21.07
CA SER A 314 13.27 -16.91 20.97
C SER A 314 13.34 -18.36 20.51
N ARG A 315 12.33 -19.20 20.77
CA ARG A 315 12.30 -20.61 20.35
C ARG A 315 12.33 -20.76 18.83
N SER A 316 11.68 -19.86 18.09
CA SER A 316 11.71 -19.86 16.63
C SER A 316 13.12 -19.64 16.06
N PHE A 317 14.09 -19.24 16.89
CA PHE A 317 15.48 -19.05 16.48
C PHE A 317 16.45 -19.99 17.22
N ALA A 318 15.93 -21.07 17.82
CA ALA A 318 16.73 -22.10 18.47
C ALA A 318 17.39 -23.08 17.49
N ILE A 319 16.96 -23.09 16.23
CA ILE A 319 17.47 -23.97 15.17
C ILE A 319 18.48 -23.23 14.27
N PRO A 320 19.39 -23.94 13.58
CA PRO A 320 20.28 -23.32 12.61
C PRO A 320 19.52 -22.42 11.64
N THR A 321 20.02 -21.20 11.43
CA THR A 321 19.32 -20.15 10.67
C THR A 321 20.26 -19.48 9.67
N PHE A 322 19.85 -19.46 8.40
CA PHE A 322 20.47 -18.67 7.34
C PHE A 322 19.57 -17.48 7.01
N LEU A 323 20.07 -16.26 7.17
CA LEU A 323 19.37 -15.04 6.81
C LEU A 323 19.98 -14.46 5.53
N ALA A 324 19.17 -14.30 4.50
CA ALA A 324 19.52 -13.69 3.23
C ALA A 324 18.76 -12.39 3.05
N TYR A 325 19.46 -11.30 2.75
CA TYR A 325 18.88 -10.03 2.36
C TYR A 325 19.36 -9.63 0.96
N GLY A 326 18.54 -8.84 0.27
CA GLY A 326 18.96 -8.16 -0.94
C GLY A 326 19.32 -6.71 -0.63
N ALA A 327 20.46 -6.25 -1.15
CA ALA A 327 20.91 -4.88 -0.91
C ALA A 327 19.96 -3.81 -1.49
N LYS A 328 19.08 -4.18 -2.43
CA LYS A 328 18.03 -3.29 -2.98
C LYS A 328 16.64 -3.58 -2.41
N ASP A 329 16.53 -4.44 -1.40
CA ASP A 329 15.27 -4.65 -0.71
C ASP A 329 14.92 -3.42 0.14
N VAL A 330 13.87 -2.73 -0.28
CA VAL A 330 13.32 -1.55 0.41
C VAL A 330 12.15 -1.88 1.32
N MET A 331 11.67 -3.13 1.29
CA MET A 331 10.45 -3.55 1.99
C MET A 331 10.74 -4.02 3.41
N THR A 332 11.93 -4.56 3.67
CA THR A 332 12.27 -5.08 5.00
C THR A 332 13.06 -4.07 5.83
N SER A 333 12.80 -4.06 7.14
CA SER A 333 13.60 -3.30 8.10
C SER A 333 14.85 -4.10 8.48
N GLN A 334 15.79 -4.22 7.55
CA GLN A 334 16.92 -5.16 7.65
C GLN A 334 17.79 -4.97 8.89
N VAL A 335 18.12 -3.73 9.27
CA VAL A 335 18.94 -3.44 10.46
C VAL A 335 18.21 -3.81 11.73
N ASP A 336 16.93 -3.40 11.86
CA ASP A 336 16.09 -3.73 13.01
C ASP A 336 15.82 -5.24 13.09
N GLY A 337 15.52 -5.84 11.95
CA GLY A 337 15.23 -7.26 11.78
C GLY A 337 16.40 -8.14 12.17
N MET A 338 17.60 -7.83 11.65
CA MET A 338 18.83 -8.51 12.03
C MET A 338 19.09 -8.41 13.53
N ALA A 339 19.00 -7.20 14.11
CA ALA A 339 19.20 -7.02 15.54
C ALA A 339 18.22 -7.88 16.36
N LYS A 340 16.95 -7.96 15.92
CA LYS A 340 15.91 -8.75 16.58
C LYS A 340 16.15 -10.26 16.46
N ILE A 341 16.52 -10.75 15.28
CA ILE A 341 16.86 -12.16 15.05
C ILE A 341 18.09 -12.55 15.87
N MET A 342 19.16 -11.75 15.85
CA MET A 342 20.38 -12.03 16.62
C MET A 342 20.10 -12.07 18.12
N GLN A 343 19.26 -11.16 18.63
CA GLN A 343 18.81 -11.18 20.01
C GLN A 343 18.09 -12.50 20.33
N MET A 344 17.12 -12.91 19.51
CA MET A 344 16.34 -14.12 19.75
C MET A 344 17.18 -15.40 19.63
N ALA A 345 18.10 -15.46 18.66
CA ALA A 345 19.06 -16.56 18.54
C ALA A 345 19.98 -16.64 19.77
N GLN A 346 20.46 -15.49 20.27
CA GLN A 346 21.27 -15.44 21.50
C GLN A 346 20.48 -15.90 22.72
N GLU A 347 19.23 -15.44 22.89
CA GLU A 347 18.32 -15.86 23.97
C GLU A 347 18.03 -17.37 23.92
N ALA A 348 18.01 -17.97 22.73
CA ALA A 348 17.84 -19.40 22.52
C ALA A 348 19.14 -20.22 22.64
N GLY A 349 20.30 -19.57 22.81
CA GLY A 349 21.60 -20.24 22.82
C GLY A 349 22.04 -20.79 21.46
N ASN A 350 21.49 -20.28 20.36
CA ASN A 350 21.82 -20.71 19.01
C ASN A 350 23.06 -19.97 18.48
N GLU A 351 24.13 -20.72 18.22
CA GLU A 351 25.35 -20.19 17.63
C GLU A 351 25.44 -20.38 16.10
N ASN A 352 24.59 -21.24 15.53
CA ASN A 352 24.58 -21.62 14.12
C ASN A 352 23.74 -20.65 13.29
N PHE A 353 24.24 -19.42 13.19
CA PHE A 353 23.60 -18.30 12.50
C PHE A 353 24.53 -17.70 11.44
N VAL A 354 24.03 -17.52 10.22
CA VAL A 354 24.65 -16.70 9.18
C VAL A 354 23.69 -15.66 8.65
N LEU A 355 24.26 -14.53 8.26
CA LEU A 355 23.63 -13.49 7.48
C LEU A 355 24.45 -13.22 6.24
N ARG A 356 23.77 -13.13 5.09
CA ARG A 356 24.31 -12.71 3.80
C ARG A 356 23.45 -11.62 3.19
N ASP A 357 24.05 -10.46 2.93
CA ASP A 357 23.41 -9.42 2.13
C ASP A 357 23.96 -9.45 0.69
N TYR A 358 23.10 -9.74 -0.27
CA TYR A 358 23.50 -9.96 -1.66
C TYR A 358 23.45 -8.63 -2.45
N PRO A 359 24.58 -8.22 -3.06
CA PRO A 359 24.62 -6.99 -3.83
C PRO A 359 23.69 -7.06 -5.04
N PHE A 360 23.06 -5.93 -5.36
CA PHE A 360 22.12 -5.76 -6.49
C PHE A 360 20.82 -6.55 -6.45
N ALA A 361 20.67 -7.46 -5.50
CA ALA A 361 19.49 -8.30 -5.33
C ALA A 361 18.32 -7.49 -4.76
N ASP A 362 17.13 -7.71 -5.29
CA ASP A 362 15.87 -7.11 -4.83
C ASP A 362 15.27 -7.84 -3.62
N HIS A 363 14.03 -7.49 -3.27
CA HIS A 363 13.30 -8.09 -2.14
C HIS A 363 13.17 -9.63 -2.25
N ILE A 364 13.09 -10.19 -3.45
CA ILE A 364 12.99 -11.65 -3.67
C ILE A 364 14.32 -12.28 -4.06
N LEU A 365 15.43 -11.59 -3.75
CA LEU A 365 16.80 -12.01 -4.02
C LEU A 365 17.09 -12.24 -5.51
N ARG A 366 16.40 -11.50 -6.38
CA ARG A 366 16.62 -11.53 -7.83
C ARG A 366 17.30 -10.26 -8.32
N ILE A 367 17.97 -10.38 -9.46
CA ILE A 367 18.62 -9.29 -10.16
C ILE A 367 17.72 -8.88 -11.32
N GLY A 368 17.33 -7.60 -11.34
CA GLY A 368 16.55 -7.00 -12.42
C GLY A 368 15.28 -6.35 -11.91
N ASN A 369 14.28 -6.23 -12.79
CA ASN A 369 12.95 -5.72 -12.44
C ASN A 369 11.95 -6.85 -12.65
N GLY A 370 11.30 -7.30 -11.58
CA GLY A 370 10.32 -8.39 -11.63
C GLY A 370 9.16 -8.14 -12.61
N ALA A 371 8.83 -6.88 -12.90
CA ALA A 371 7.82 -6.53 -13.89
C ALA A 371 8.19 -6.92 -15.34
N ALA A 372 9.46 -7.22 -15.61
CA ALA A 372 9.94 -7.67 -16.93
C ALA A 372 9.79 -9.19 -17.14
N GLY A 373 9.45 -9.96 -16.09
CA GLY A 373 9.08 -11.39 -16.19
C GLY A 373 10.22 -12.41 -16.30
N ASP A 374 11.48 -11.98 -16.47
CA ASP A 374 12.64 -12.87 -16.58
C ASP A 374 13.81 -12.30 -15.77
N THR A 375 13.83 -12.59 -14.47
CA THR A 375 14.88 -12.15 -13.55
C THR A 375 15.58 -13.36 -12.95
N THR A 376 16.91 -13.32 -12.89
CA THR A 376 17.72 -14.38 -12.32
C THR A 376 17.90 -14.15 -10.82
N LEU A 377 18.12 -15.21 -10.06
CA LEU A 377 18.53 -15.08 -8.66
C LEU A 377 19.91 -14.42 -8.56
N ALA A 378 20.18 -13.80 -7.41
CA ALA A 378 21.45 -13.20 -7.11
C ALA A 378 22.60 -14.22 -7.21
N ASP A 379 23.74 -13.76 -7.71
CA ASP A 379 24.93 -14.59 -7.82
C ASP A 379 25.27 -15.20 -6.45
N HIS A 380 25.69 -16.47 -6.48
CA HIS A 380 26.06 -17.28 -5.30
C HIS A 380 24.94 -17.57 -4.28
N TYR A 381 23.78 -16.91 -4.32
CA TYR A 381 22.70 -17.13 -3.35
C TYR A 381 22.29 -18.60 -3.22
N LEU A 382 21.95 -19.24 -4.34
CA LEU A 382 21.58 -20.66 -4.34
C LEU A 382 22.75 -21.59 -3.98
N GLN A 383 23.97 -21.23 -4.37
CA GLN A 383 25.15 -22.01 -4.04
C GLN A 383 25.41 -22.02 -2.53
N GLU A 384 25.30 -20.86 -1.88
CA GLU A 384 25.59 -20.70 -0.46
C GLU A 384 24.49 -21.26 0.43
N THR A 385 23.23 -21.01 0.08
CA THR A 385 22.09 -21.62 0.80
C THR A 385 22.15 -23.15 0.71
N LEU A 386 22.43 -23.70 -0.48
CA LEU A 386 22.63 -25.14 -0.64
C LEU A 386 23.79 -25.67 0.22
N ALA A 387 24.98 -25.06 0.09
CA ALA A 387 26.17 -25.51 0.79
C ALA A 387 26.00 -25.44 2.31
N TRP A 388 25.37 -24.37 2.81
CA TRP A 388 25.07 -24.21 4.22
C TRP A 388 24.05 -25.24 4.71
N SER A 389 22.91 -25.39 4.03
CA SER A 389 21.87 -26.37 4.41
C SER A 389 22.38 -27.80 4.38
N ALA A 390 23.12 -28.16 3.34
CA ALA A 390 23.78 -29.46 3.26
C ALA A 390 24.81 -29.64 4.37
N GLY A 391 25.59 -28.60 4.69
CA GLY A 391 26.51 -28.61 5.82
C GLY A 391 25.81 -28.80 7.17
N MET A 392 24.66 -28.17 7.39
CA MET A 392 23.86 -28.32 8.62
C MET A 392 23.38 -29.76 8.81
N VAL A 393 22.79 -30.38 7.78
CA VAL A 393 22.32 -31.78 7.88
C VAL A 393 23.46 -32.78 7.98
N LEU A 394 24.65 -32.45 7.46
CA LEU A 394 25.87 -33.23 7.63
C LEU A 394 26.60 -32.95 8.96
N ASN A 395 26.08 -32.02 9.77
CA ASN A 395 26.68 -31.54 11.00
C ASN A 395 28.14 -31.06 10.80
N TYR A 396 28.37 -30.30 9.73
CA TYR A 396 29.64 -29.63 9.44
C TYR A 396 29.76 -28.35 10.26
N LYS A 397 30.99 -28.01 10.63
CA LYS A 397 31.29 -26.77 11.32
C LYS A 397 31.37 -25.61 10.33
N GLN A 398 30.59 -24.58 10.60
CA GLN A 398 30.67 -23.32 9.87
C GLN A 398 31.88 -22.51 10.34
N THR A 399 32.69 -22.05 9.39
CA THR A 399 33.95 -21.31 9.69
C THR A 399 34.00 -19.90 9.12
N ALA A 400 33.15 -19.59 8.14
CA ALA A 400 33.04 -18.25 7.58
C ALA A 400 32.48 -17.23 8.59
N PRO A 401 32.75 -15.91 8.41
CA PRO A 401 32.14 -14.86 9.21
C PRO A 401 30.60 -14.97 9.24
N LYS A 402 30.01 -14.75 10.41
CA LYS A 402 28.55 -14.83 10.59
C LYS A 402 27.81 -13.77 9.77
N VAL A 403 28.39 -12.59 9.59
CA VAL A 403 27.79 -11.48 8.83
C VAL A 403 28.73 -11.09 7.69
N ALA A 404 28.26 -11.28 6.46
CA ALA A 404 29.03 -11.03 5.24
C ALA A 404 28.14 -10.51 4.11
N GLY A 405 28.76 -9.97 3.06
CA GLY A 405 28.08 -9.42 1.89
C GLY A 405 28.12 -7.90 1.81
N HIS A 406 27.08 -7.30 1.23
CA HIS A 406 26.99 -5.85 1.05
C HIS A 406 26.61 -5.11 2.36
N GLU A 407 26.90 -3.81 2.42
CA GLU A 407 26.51 -2.99 3.58
C GLU A 407 24.98 -2.94 3.69
N ILE A 408 24.46 -3.34 4.85
CA ILE A 408 23.03 -3.21 5.13
C ILE A 408 22.76 -1.77 5.55
N TYR A 409 21.85 -1.10 4.84
CA TYR A 409 21.43 0.27 5.11
C TYR A 409 19.92 0.36 5.34
N GLN A 410 19.52 1.09 6.38
CA GLN A 410 18.13 1.35 6.71
C GLN A 410 17.91 2.85 6.96
N SER A 411 17.07 3.48 6.16
CA SER A 411 16.91 4.95 6.16
C SER A 411 16.24 5.51 7.42
N ILE A 412 15.28 4.76 7.96
CA ILE A 412 14.50 5.10 9.15
C ILE A 412 14.52 3.92 10.11
N GLY A 413 14.29 4.13 11.39
CA GLY A 413 14.02 3.05 12.34
C GLY A 413 12.62 2.48 12.14
N LEU A 414 12.38 1.27 12.65
CA LEU A 414 11.06 0.67 12.67
C LEU A 414 10.06 1.56 13.45
N PRO A 415 9.00 2.08 12.80
CA PRO A 415 8.15 3.11 13.38
C PRO A 415 7.38 2.57 14.59
N VAL A 416 7.18 3.42 15.59
CA VAL A 416 6.26 3.12 16.70
C VAL A 416 4.86 3.58 16.28
N VAL A 417 3.95 2.62 16.18
CA VAL A 417 2.58 2.84 15.68
C VAL A 417 1.59 2.68 16.82
N HIS A 418 0.71 3.67 16.98
CA HIS A 418 -0.37 3.65 17.97
C HIS A 418 -1.73 3.66 17.27
N SER A 419 -2.69 2.90 17.82
CA SER A 419 -4.10 2.96 17.42
C SER A 419 -4.71 4.31 17.77
N ASP A 420 -5.37 4.93 16.79
CA ASP A 420 -6.20 6.12 16.93
C ASP A 420 -7.64 5.78 16.52
N PRO A 421 -8.44 5.19 17.43
CA PRO A 421 -9.80 4.78 17.11
C PRO A 421 -10.72 5.98 16.79
N VAL A 422 -10.45 7.15 17.37
CA VAL A 422 -11.23 8.38 17.11
C VAL A 422 -10.94 8.88 15.70
N GLY A 423 -9.67 9.00 15.33
CA GLY A 423 -9.25 9.35 13.97
C GLY A 423 -9.74 8.35 12.93
N MET A 424 -9.74 7.05 13.26
CA MET A 424 -10.29 5.99 12.42
C MET A 424 -11.78 6.19 12.13
N TRP A 425 -12.63 6.32 13.16
CA TRP A 425 -14.07 6.49 12.96
C TRP A 425 -14.40 7.81 12.26
N TYR A 426 -13.67 8.87 12.58
CA TYR A 426 -13.77 10.14 11.86
C TYR A 426 -13.48 9.95 10.35
N ALA A 427 -12.40 9.24 10.01
CA ALA A 427 -12.06 8.94 8.62
C ALA A 427 -13.14 8.10 7.94
N ILE A 428 -13.60 7.01 8.57
CA ILE A 428 -14.61 6.10 8.00
C ILE A 428 -15.91 6.84 7.72
N VAL A 429 -16.45 7.57 8.71
CA VAL A 429 -17.71 8.31 8.57
C VAL A 429 -17.58 9.38 7.48
N LEU A 430 -16.49 10.14 7.49
CA LEU A 430 -16.27 11.22 6.54
C LEU A 430 -16.18 10.70 5.09
N HIS A 431 -15.40 9.65 4.84
CA HIS A 431 -15.24 9.09 3.50
C HIS A 431 -16.50 8.35 3.04
N SER A 432 -17.19 7.64 3.94
CA SER A 432 -18.46 6.97 3.61
C SER A 432 -19.54 7.98 3.21
N LEU A 433 -19.64 9.10 3.95
CA LEU A 433 -20.53 10.20 3.59
C LEU A 433 -20.14 10.81 2.25
N LEU A 434 -18.84 11.05 2.00
CA LEU A 434 -18.39 11.56 0.70
C LEU A 434 -18.83 10.64 -0.44
N ILE A 435 -18.57 9.34 -0.35
CA ILE A 435 -18.93 8.36 -1.38
C ILE A 435 -20.45 8.35 -1.59
N LEU A 436 -21.23 8.27 -0.51
CA LEU A 436 -22.69 8.32 -0.57
C LEU A 436 -23.17 9.59 -1.31
N PHE A 437 -22.65 10.76 -0.93
CA PHE A 437 -23.07 12.03 -1.52
C PHE A 437 -22.59 12.21 -2.96
N ILE A 438 -21.44 11.66 -3.35
CA ILE A 438 -21.02 11.57 -4.76
C ILE A 438 -22.03 10.73 -5.55
N ILE A 439 -22.43 9.56 -5.05
CA ILE A 439 -23.41 8.69 -5.72
C ILE A 439 -24.76 9.39 -5.82
N VAL A 440 -25.26 9.98 -4.73
CA VAL A 440 -26.53 10.73 -4.72
C VAL A 440 -26.46 11.90 -5.70
N THR A 441 -25.36 12.65 -5.73
CA THR A 441 -25.17 13.76 -6.67
C THR A 441 -25.15 13.26 -8.11
N ALA A 442 -24.49 12.14 -8.40
CA ALA A 442 -24.44 11.55 -9.74
C ALA A 442 -25.83 11.12 -10.22
N VAL A 443 -26.58 10.39 -9.38
CA VAL A 443 -27.96 9.97 -9.69
C VAL A 443 -28.87 11.19 -9.88
N TYR A 444 -28.80 12.17 -8.98
CA TYR A 444 -29.60 13.39 -9.11
C TYR A 444 -29.25 14.18 -10.37
N SER A 445 -27.96 14.23 -10.73
CA SER A 445 -27.49 14.87 -11.97
C SER A 445 -28.08 14.18 -13.21
N LEU A 446 -28.15 12.84 -13.22
CA LEU A 446 -28.77 12.08 -14.30
C LEU A 446 -30.29 12.33 -14.40
N VAL A 447 -30.99 12.41 -13.26
CA VAL A 447 -32.43 12.74 -13.23
C VAL A 447 -32.69 14.15 -13.76
N VAL A 448 -31.92 15.14 -13.32
CA VAL A 448 -32.03 16.53 -13.80
C VAL A 448 -31.69 16.62 -15.29
N LEU A 449 -30.68 15.88 -15.76
CA LEU A 449 -30.33 15.80 -17.17
C LEU A 449 -31.45 15.17 -18.00
N GLY A 450 -32.03 14.06 -17.55
CA GLY A 450 -33.17 13.40 -18.21
C GLY A 450 -34.41 14.29 -18.29
N TYR A 451 -34.75 14.97 -17.19
CA TYR A 451 -35.86 15.93 -17.17
C TYR A 451 -35.61 17.09 -18.14
N LYS A 452 -34.36 17.57 -18.21
CA LYS A 452 -33.97 18.64 -19.13
C LYS A 452 -34.01 18.18 -20.59
N ILE A 453 -33.57 16.97 -20.92
CA ILE A 453 -33.72 16.40 -22.27
C ILE A 453 -35.21 16.31 -22.63
N ALA A 454 -36.04 15.79 -21.72
CA ALA A 454 -37.49 15.70 -21.93
C ALA A 454 -38.16 17.08 -22.13
N ALA A 455 -37.75 18.10 -21.36
CA ALA A 455 -38.23 19.47 -21.51
C ALA A 455 -37.81 20.09 -22.84
N LEU A 456 -36.56 19.86 -23.27
CA LEU A 456 -36.04 20.29 -24.57
C LEU A 456 -36.79 19.62 -25.74
N CYS A 457 -37.09 18.33 -25.64
CA CYS A 457 -37.92 17.61 -26.62
C CYS A 457 -39.35 18.18 -26.71
N LYS A 458 -39.86 18.78 -25.62
CA LYS A 458 -41.18 19.43 -25.57
C LYS A 458 -41.15 20.92 -25.92
N HIS A 459 -40.02 21.43 -26.43
CA HIS A 459 -39.79 22.86 -26.69
C HIS A 459 -40.01 23.78 -25.47
N ASP A 460 -39.98 23.24 -24.25
CA ASP A 460 -40.07 24.04 -23.04
C ASP A 460 -38.70 24.66 -22.74
N LYS A 461 -38.64 26.00 -22.71
CA LYS A 461 -37.43 26.79 -22.46
C LYS A 461 -37.25 27.15 -20.98
N ARG A 462 -38.12 26.68 -20.08
CA ARG A 462 -38.02 26.97 -18.65
C ARG A 462 -36.74 26.36 -18.05
N PRO A 463 -35.98 27.10 -17.22
CA PRO A 463 -34.82 26.55 -16.54
C PRO A 463 -35.25 25.48 -15.54
N VAL A 464 -34.63 24.30 -15.64
CA VAL A 464 -35.01 23.11 -14.85
C VAL A 464 -34.43 23.15 -13.42
N ALA A 465 -33.25 23.75 -13.24
CA ALA A 465 -32.51 23.66 -11.98
C ALA A 465 -32.06 25.02 -11.40
N PHE A 466 -31.35 25.85 -12.17
CA PHE A 466 -30.63 27.00 -11.62
C PHE A 466 -31.14 28.35 -12.14
N ALA A 467 -31.01 29.40 -11.32
CA ALA A 467 -31.33 30.79 -11.69
C ALA A 467 -30.26 31.78 -11.19
N GLY A 468 -30.08 32.88 -11.93
CA GLY A 468 -29.27 34.03 -11.52
C GLY A 468 -27.75 33.78 -11.40
N ASN A 469 -27.05 34.71 -10.73
CA ASN A 469 -25.59 34.65 -10.52
C ASN A 469 -25.16 33.48 -9.62
N PHE A 470 -26.06 32.97 -8.78
CA PHE A 470 -25.81 31.86 -7.87
C PHE A 470 -25.51 30.54 -8.61
N ALA A 471 -26.20 30.30 -9.73
CA ALA A 471 -25.97 29.16 -10.62
C ALA A 471 -24.51 29.05 -11.08
N LYS A 472 -23.96 30.19 -11.47
CA LYS A 472 -22.59 30.31 -11.96
C LYS A 472 -21.59 29.99 -10.84
N ASP A 473 -21.78 30.57 -9.66
CA ASP A 473 -20.86 30.39 -8.53
C ASP A 473 -20.86 28.93 -8.04
N ILE A 474 -22.03 28.30 -7.95
CA ILE A 474 -22.14 26.86 -7.63
C ILE A 474 -21.46 26.00 -8.69
N PHE A 475 -21.71 26.25 -9.97
CA PHE A 475 -21.10 25.44 -11.05
C PHE A 475 -19.58 25.50 -11.00
N PHE A 476 -19.00 26.72 -10.88
CA PHE A 476 -17.54 26.86 -10.80
C PHE A 476 -16.98 26.22 -9.53
N SER A 477 -17.69 26.32 -8.41
CA SER A 477 -17.25 25.70 -7.17
C SER A 477 -17.32 24.17 -7.25
N ALA A 478 -18.37 23.59 -7.82
CA ALA A 478 -18.49 22.16 -8.07
C ALA A 478 -17.37 21.65 -9.00
N LEU A 479 -17.12 22.37 -10.09
CA LEU A 479 -16.05 22.04 -11.03
C LEU A 479 -14.67 22.12 -10.35
N ALA A 480 -14.40 23.18 -9.58
CA ALA A 480 -13.14 23.33 -8.85
C ALA A 480 -12.95 22.20 -7.82
N SER A 481 -13.98 21.88 -7.02
CA SER A 481 -13.94 20.78 -6.04
C SER A 481 -13.67 19.43 -6.72
N PHE A 482 -14.32 19.16 -7.85
CA PHE A 482 -14.13 17.93 -8.60
C PHE A 482 -12.70 17.83 -9.17
N ILE A 483 -12.19 18.91 -9.76
CA ILE A 483 -10.80 18.97 -10.25
C ILE A 483 -9.81 18.75 -9.11
N ALA A 484 -9.97 19.42 -7.96
CA ALA A 484 -9.08 19.25 -6.82
C ALA A 484 -9.08 17.80 -6.29
N LEU A 485 -10.26 17.18 -6.18
CA LEU A 485 -10.39 15.79 -5.78
C LEU A 485 -9.69 14.84 -6.77
N TRP A 486 -9.88 15.04 -8.08
CA TRP A 486 -9.24 14.20 -9.09
C TRP A 486 -7.73 14.39 -9.17
N LEU A 487 -7.23 15.62 -9.01
CA LEU A 487 -5.80 15.88 -8.89
C LEU A 487 -5.20 15.15 -7.69
N PHE A 488 -5.90 15.16 -6.56
CA PHE A 488 -5.50 14.43 -5.37
C PHE A 488 -5.47 12.91 -5.61
N ILE A 489 -6.56 12.33 -6.13
CA ILE A 489 -6.65 10.91 -6.44
C ILE A 489 -5.53 10.50 -7.42
N ALA A 490 -5.37 11.25 -8.52
CA ALA A 490 -4.35 10.96 -9.54
C ALA A 490 -2.92 10.99 -8.95
N ALA A 491 -2.62 11.95 -8.08
CA ALA A 491 -1.32 12.03 -7.45
C ALA A 491 -1.07 10.87 -6.47
N VAL A 492 -2.07 10.49 -5.67
CA VAL A 492 -1.98 9.31 -4.78
C VAL A 492 -1.80 8.03 -5.60
N THR A 493 -2.56 7.85 -6.68
CA THR A 493 -2.42 6.70 -7.59
C THR A 493 -1.00 6.62 -8.17
N GLN A 494 -0.42 7.74 -8.60
CA GLN A 494 0.95 7.77 -9.11
C GLN A 494 1.99 7.36 -8.06
N ILE A 495 1.79 7.76 -6.80
CA ILE A 495 2.64 7.35 -5.69
C ILE A 495 2.55 5.83 -5.48
N VAL A 496 1.33 5.28 -5.38
CA VAL A 496 1.10 3.85 -5.19
C VAL A 496 1.74 3.03 -6.31
N ILE A 497 1.60 3.46 -7.57
CA ILE A 497 2.23 2.79 -8.71
C ILE A 497 3.77 2.81 -8.60
N ARG A 498 4.37 3.94 -8.20
CA ARG A 498 5.83 4.03 -8.04
C ARG A 498 6.36 3.18 -6.90
N VAL A 499 5.63 3.11 -5.78
CA VAL A 499 5.95 2.21 -4.66
C VAL A 499 5.89 0.76 -5.12
N ALA A 500 4.86 0.36 -5.88
CA ALA A 500 4.76 -1.00 -6.42
C ALA A 500 5.93 -1.36 -7.35
N PHE A 501 6.33 -0.44 -8.25
CA PHE A 501 7.51 -0.67 -9.10
C PHE A 501 8.80 -0.75 -8.30
N LEU A 502 8.96 0.06 -7.25
CA LEU A 502 10.11 0.01 -6.36
C LEU A 502 10.19 -1.34 -5.63
N ALA A 503 9.07 -1.84 -5.12
CA ALA A 503 8.95 -3.16 -4.50
C ALA A 503 9.32 -4.31 -5.47
N TRP A 504 9.11 -4.14 -6.78
CA TRP A 504 9.54 -5.08 -7.83
C TRP A 504 11.00 -4.89 -8.29
N GLY A 505 11.81 -4.11 -7.57
CA GLY A 505 13.24 -3.94 -7.87
C GLY A 505 13.55 -2.88 -8.92
N ALA A 506 12.56 -2.08 -9.38
CA ALA A 506 12.83 -1.00 -10.31
C ALA A 506 13.64 0.13 -9.65
N ALA A 507 14.55 0.74 -10.40
CA ALA A 507 15.33 1.87 -9.90
C ALA A 507 14.42 3.03 -9.48
N PRO A 508 14.71 3.69 -8.34
CA PRO A 508 13.87 4.77 -7.83
C PRO A 508 13.85 5.95 -8.79
N LYS A 509 12.66 6.36 -9.22
CA LYS A 509 12.45 7.63 -9.95
C LYS A 509 12.28 8.75 -8.94
N ILE A 510 13.41 9.30 -8.49
CA ILE A 510 13.45 10.31 -7.44
C ILE A 510 12.76 11.61 -7.91
N GLY A 511 11.73 12.00 -7.17
CA GLY A 511 11.11 13.32 -7.29
C GLY A 511 10.31 13.57 -8.57
N GLY A 512 10.22 14.85 -8.94
CA GLY A 512 9.33 15.35 -9.99
C GLY A 512 7.89 15.47 -9.50
N MET A 513 6.98 14.76 -10.18
CA MET A 513 5.53 14.87 -9.93
C MET A 513 5.14 14.61 -8.48
N VAL A 514 5.65 13.56 -7.85
CA VAL A 514 5.27 13.13 -6.49
C VAL A 514 5.66 14.10 -5.38
N TYR A 515 6.56 15.05 -5.68
CA TYR A 515 6.93 16.11 -4.76
C TYR A 515 6.11 17.38 -5.01
N TRP A 516 6.09 17.89 -6.25
CA TRP A 516 5.42 19.15 -6.57
C TRP A 516 3.89 19.04 -6.62
N SER A 517 3.33 17.84 -6.84
CA SER A 517 1.89 17.64 -6.98
C SER A 517 1.15 18.04 -5.71
N TRP A 518 1.77 17.83 -4.54
CA TRP A 518 1.23 18.26 -3.26
C TRP A 518 0.93 19.77 -3.28
N TYR A 519 1.92 20.60 -3.61
CA TYR A 519 1.76 22.06 -3.68
C TYR A 519 0.75 22.50 -4.76
N VAL A 520 0.69 21.79 -5.89
CA VAL A 520 -0.33 22.05 -6.93
C VAL A 520 -1.73 21.78 -6.39
N ILE A 521 -1.92 20.69 -5.64
CA ILE A 521 -3.21 20.37 -5.01
C ILE A 521 -3.53 21.37 -3.91
N GLN A 522 -2.56 21.81 -3.10
CA GLN A 522 -2.76 22.88 -2.13
C GLN A 522 -3.22 24.19 -2.80
N ALA A 523 -2.60 24.58 -3.90
CA ALA A 523 -3.05 25.73 -4.68
C ALA A 523 -4.47 25.53 -5.25
N ALA A 524 -4.80 24.32 -5.72
CA ALA A 524 -6.16 23.98 -6.12
C ALA A 524 -7.14 24.09 -4.93
N CYS A 525 -6.76 23.67 -3.73
CA CYS A 525 -7.57 23.81 -2.52
C CYS A 525 -7.85 25.28 -2.18
N VAL A 526 -6.86 26.17 -2.31
CA VAL A 526 -7.06 27.63 -2.18
C VAL A 526 -8.11 28.12 -3.17
N VAL A 527 -8.05 27.69 -4.43
CA VAL A 527 -9.06 28.05 -5.45
C VAL A 527 -10.45 27.53 -5.08
N VAL A 528 -10.55 26.30 -4.58
CA VAL A 528 -11.83 25.71 -4.13
C VAL A 528 -12.42 26.51 -2.97
N VAL A 529 -11.60 26.90 -1.98
CA VAL A 529 -12.08 27.71 -0.84
C VAL A 529 -12.50 29.10 -1.33
N TRP A 530 -11.80 29.68 -2.30
CA TRP A 530 -12.20 30.94 -2.92
C TRP A 530 -13.57 30.82 -3.63
N THR A 531 -13.79 29.79 -4.44
CA THR A 531 -15.08 29.59 -5.11
C THR A 531 -16.21 29.31 -4.12
N TRP A 532 -15.93 28.60 -3.03
CA TRP A 532 -16.86 28.42 -1.91
C TRP A 532 -17.23 29.75 -1.23
N SER A 533 -16.24 30.62 -1.05
CA SER A 533 -16.45 31.95 -0.47
C SER A 533 -17.34 32.81 -1.36
N MET A 534 -17.24 32.67 -2.69
CA MET A 534 -18.14 33.32 -3.64
C MET A 534 -19.58 32.79 -3.50
N VAL A 535 -19.77 31.48 -3.37
CA VAL A 535 -21.10 30.86 -3.16
C VAL A 535 -21.75 31.38 -1.89
N ILE A 536 -21.01 31.38 -0.77
CA ILE A 536 -21.50 31.89 0.53
C ILE A 536 -21.77 33.40 0.47
N THR A 537 -20.92 34.18 -0.19
CA THR A 537 -21.15 35.62 -0.39
C THR A 537 -22.43 35.86 -1.18
N SER A 538 -22.66 35.10 -2.26
CA SER A 538 -23.89 35.17 -3.04
C SER A 538 -25.14 34.78 -2.24
N LEU A 539 -25.02 33.84 -1.29
CA LEU A 539 -26.09 33.54 -0.34
C LEU A 539 -26.36 34.70 0.62
N PHE A 540 -25.32 35.30 1.20
CA PHE A 540 -25.47 36.47 2.08
C PHE A 540 -26.10 37.67 1.35
N GLU A 541 -25.66 37.92 0.12
CA GLU A 541 -26.21 38.94 -0.76
C GLU A 541 -27.71 38.70 -1.02
N ALA A 542 -28.09 37.47 -1.38
CA ALA A 542 -29.48 37.10 -1.61
C ALA A 542 -30.34 37.21 -0.34
N MET A 543 -29.84 36.76 0.82
CA MET A 543 -30.54 36.89 2.11
C MET A 543 -30.72 38.35 2.53
N SER A 544 -29.70 39.19 2.33
CA SER A 544 -29.77 40.63 2.55
C SER A 544 -30.83 41.28 1.66
N LEU A 545 -30.90 40.91 0.39
CA LEU A 545 -31.90 41.44 -0.54
C LEU A 545 -33.32 40.92 -0.24
N LYS A 546 -33.47 39.75 0.37
CA LYS A 546 -34.75 39.24 0.91
C LYS A 546 -35.15 39.89 2.24
N GLY A 547 -34.26 40.67 2.86
CA GLY A 547 -34.53 41.39 4.10
C GLY A 547 -34.31 40.60 5.38
N TRP A 548 -33.59 39.46 5.33
CA TRP A 548 -33.36 38.61 6.51
C TRP A 548 -32.57 39.30 7.63
N PHE A 549 -31.66 40.21 7.29
CA PHE A 549 -30.86 40.95 8.27
C PHE A 549 -31.53 42.26 8.75
N LYS A 550 -32.80 42.48 8.39
CA LYS A 550 -33.57 43.68 8.78
C LYS A 550 -34.63 43.29 9.81
N GLY A 551 -34.85 44.12 10.83
CA GLY A 551 -35.95 43.91 11.78
C GLY A 551 -37.31 43.89 11.07
N LYS A 552 -38.24 43.04 11.53
CA LYS A 552 -39.55 42.74 10.89
C LYS A 552 -40.37 43.99 10.48
N ASN A 553 -40.13 45.15 11.09
CA ASN A 553 -40.91 46.38 10.92
C ASN A 553 -40.24 47.47 10.06
N LYS A 554 -39.09 47.22 9.41
CA LYS A 554 -38.45 48.26 8.56
C LYS A 554 -38.89 48.15 7.09
N PRO A 555 -39.23 49.27 6.41
CA PRO A 555 -39.67 49.24 5.01
C PRO A 555 -38.58 48.69 4.08
N LYS A 556 -38.96 47.94 3.04
CA LYS A 556 -38.02 47.40 2.04
C LYS A 556 -37.40 48.54 1.23
N THR A 557 -36.11 48.45 0.93
CA THR A 557 -35.41 49.43 0.07
C THR A 557 -35.76 49.19 -1.40
N GLN A 558 -35.61 50.21 -2.25
CA GLN A 558 -35.87 50.11 -3.70
C GLN A 558 -35.13 48.92 -4.35
N ARG A 559 -33.87 48.69 -3.95
CA ARG A 559 -33.08 47.52 -4.43
C ARG A 559 -33.70 46.17 -4.06
N GLN A 560 -34.31 46.06 -2.88
CA GLN A 560 -34.97 44.84 -2.43
C GLN A 560 -36.27 44.58 -3.19
N ILE A 561 -37.02 45.64 -3.50
CA ILE A 561 -38.24 45.56 -4.31
C ILE A 561 -37.89 45.10 -5.73
N GLU A 562 -36.93 45.77 -6.38
CA GLU A 562 -36.45 45.39 -7.72
C GLU A 562 -35.92 43.96 -7.78
N PHE A 563 -35.24 43.48 -6.73
CA PHE A 563 -34.77 42.10 -6.64
C PHE A 563 -35.93 41.10 -6.54
N LEU A 564 -36.91 41.34 -5.66
CA LEU A 564 -38.08 40.47 -5.47
C LEU A 564 -38.99 40.42 -6.70
N GLU A 565 -39.07 41.51 -7.47
CA GLU A 565 -39.81 41.57 -8.74
C GLU A 565 -39.06 40.90 -9.90
N SER A 566 -37.74 40.74 -9.80
CA SER A 566 -36.93 40.05 -10.80
C SER A 566 -37.03 38.53 -10.69
N ARG A 567 -36.71 37.76 -11.74
CA ARG A 567 -36.60 36.28 -11.63
C ARG A 567 -35.34 35.80 -10.90
N ASP A 568 -34.46 36.71 -10.50
CA ASP A 568 -33.17 36.40 -9.87
C ASP A 568 -33.29 36.12 -8.36
N HIS A 569 -34.45 36.38 -7.74
CA HIS A 569 -34.64 36.11 -6.31
C HIS A 569 -34.73 34.62 -5.94
N PHE A 570 -34.90 33.76 -6.95
CA PHE A 570 -34.91 32.32 -6.79
C PHE A 570 -33.49 31.77 -6.76
N ILE A 571 -33.14 31.09 -5.66
CA ILE A 571 -31.90 30.30 -5.55
C ILE A 571 -31.95 29.11 -6.52
N ALA A 572 -33.15 28.55 -6.72
CA ALA A 572 -33.45 27.50 -7.68
C ALA A 572 -34.80 27.78 -8.34
N SER A 573 -34.95 27.42 -9.62
CA SER A 573 -36.19 27.61 -10.38
C SER A 573 -37.30 26.61 -10.02
N SER A 574 -36.96 25.54 -9.29
CA SER A 574 -37.86 24.46 -8.90
C SER A 574 -37.48 23.87 -7.53
N LYS A 575 -38.42 23.16 -6.87
CA LYS A 575 -38.14 22.39 -5.65
C LYS A 575 -37.05 21.33 -5.90
N MET A 576 -37.06 20.74 -7.09
CA MET A 576 -36.04 19.80 -7.56
C MET A 576 -34.66 20.48 -7.67
N GLY A 577 -34.60 21.68 -8.25
CA GLY A 577 -33.36 22.47 -8.31
C GLY A 577 -32.81 22.82 -6.93
N MET A 578 -33.68 23.12 -5.96
CA MET A 578 -33.26 23.39 -4.58
C MET A 578 -32.66 22.13 -3.92
N GLY A 579 -33.29 20.98 -4.11
CA GLY A 579 -32.76 19.70 -3.64
C GLY A 579 -31.39 19.39 -4.23
N TYR A 580 -31.21 19.58 -5.54
CA TYR A 580 -29.92 19.39 -6.21
C TYR A 580 -28.82 20.28 -5.63
N ILE A 581 -29.12 21.56 -5.40
CA ILE A 581 -28.17 22.53 -4.83
C ILE A 581 -27.71 22.13 -3.44
N ILE A 582 -28.63 21.69 -2.58
CA ILE A 582 -28.30 21.28 -1.21
C ILE A 582 -27.40 20.05 -1.25
N ILE A 583 -27.78 19.03 -2.03
CA ILE A 583 -26.99 17.81 -2.21
C ILE A 583 -25.59 18.16 -2.72
N LEU A 584 -25.50 18.95 -3.79
CA LEU A 584 -24.23 19.34 -4.40
C LEU A 584 -23.34 20.14 -3.43
N ALA A 585 -23.91 21.06 -2.66
CA ALA A 585 -23.19 21.82 -1.65
C ALA A 585 -22.65 20.92 -0.53
N ILE A 586 -23.44 19.95 -0.06
CA ILE A 586 -22.98 18.99 0.95
C ILE A 586 -21.83 18.14 0.38
N THR A 587 -21.97 17.62 -0.85
CA THR A 587 -20.91 16.85 -1.51
C THR A 587 -19.61 17.63 -1.60
N MET A 588 -19.67 18.89 -2.04
CA MET A 588 -18.48 19.74 -2.16
C MET A 588 -17.87 20.10 -0.79
N LEU A 589 -18.67 20.21 0.26
CA LEU A 589 -18.17 20.43 1.63
C LEU A 589 -17.46 19.18 2.13
N LEU A 590 -18.01 18.00 1.89
CA LEU A 590 -17.38 16.72 2.20
C LEU A 590 -16.04 16.56 1.45
N VAL A 591 -15.95 17.01 0.19
CA VAL A 591 -14.67 17.05 -0.54
C VAL A 591 -13.65 17.91 0.20
N LEU A 592 -14.00 19.14 0.60
CA LEU A 592 -13.10 20.01 1.36
C LEU A 592 -12.67 19.39 2.69
N LEU A 593 -13.60 18.78 3.42
CA LEU A 593 -13.31 18.11 4.68
C LEU A 593 -12.40 16.88 4.50
N VAL A 594 -12.57 16.10 3.42
CA VAL A 594 -11.66 14.99 3.09
C VAL A 594 -10.26 15.51 2.74
N LEU A 595 -10.15 16.56 1.92
CA LEU A 595 -8.86 17.17 1.60
C LEU A 595 -8.20 17.75 2.88
N ALA A 596 -9.00 18.30 3.80
CA ALA A 596 -8.52 18.75 5.10
C ALA A 596 -8.08 17.60 6.01
N PHE A 597 -8.86 16.52 6.08
CA PHE A 597 -8.49 15.31 6.80
C PHE A 597 -7.12 14.80 6.34
N TRP A 598 -6.82 14.82 5.04
CA TRP A 598 -5.53 14.38 4.52
C TRP A 598 -4.39 15.40 4.71
N GLY A 599 -4.69 16.64 5.12
CA GLY A 599 -3.69 17.65 5.50
C GLY A 599 -3.36 18.68 4.43
N LEU A 600 -4.18 18.81 3.38
CA LEU A 600 -3.91 19.74 2.26
C LEU A 600 -4.05 21.22 2.63
N PHE A 601 -4.52 21.56 3.84
CA PHE A 601 -4.56 22.94 4.33
C PHE A 601 -3.43 23.27 5.33
N LEU A 602 -2.43 22.40 5.45
CA LEU A 602 -1.17 22.67 6.16
C LEU A 602 -0.17 23.26 5.16
N TYR A 603 -0.19 24.59 5.03
CA TYR A 603 0.67 25.34 4.10
C TYR A 603 2.07 25.61 4.65
#